data_AF-A0A1M6V043-F1
#
_entry.id   AF-A0A1M6V043-F1
#
_cell.length_a   1.000
_cell.length_b   1.000
_cell.length_c   1.000
_cell.angle_alpha   90.00
_cell.angle_beta   90.00
_cell.angle_gamma   90.00
#
_symmetry.space_group_name_H-M   'P 1'
#
loop_
_entity.id
_entity.type
_entity.pdbx_description
1 polymer ?
#
loop_
_entity_poly.entity_id
_entity_poly.type
_entity_poly.pdbx_seq_one_letter_code
_entity_poly.pdbx_strand_id
1 'polypeptide(L)'
;MPPDPITSIDLETVRSFVTTYLAPFSTGLNTHISEFEYYGEGQDGPHVRIGNPSHLPEAGILGGRFDTSLLAVHTELIGLQEEVGRITDRLNSNMLVFLGLEEDEELTAAQLLSIIGSPSATGDRPPPASPPPATGA
;
A
#
# COMPACT_ATOMS: atom_id res chain seq x y z
N MET A 1 -21.69 -11.60 -24.67
CA MET A 1 -20.77 -10.93 -23.73
C MET A 1 -19.90 -12.04 -23.16
N PRO A 2 -18.59 -12.08 -23.46
CA PRO A 2 -17.72 -13.03 -22.79
C PRO A 2 -17.74 -12.74 -21.28
N PRO A 3 -17.62 -13.77 -20.41
CA PRO A 3 -17.48 -13.53 -18.97
C PRO A 3 -16.24 -12.66 -18.75
N ASP A 4 -16.35 -11.70 -17.85
CA ASP A 4 -15.19 -10.91 -17.40
C ASP A 4 -14.10 -11.86 -16.91
N PRO A 5 -12.81 -11.56 -17.16
CA PRO A 5 -11.72 -12.43 -16.75
C PRO A 5 -11.78 -12.65 -15.23
N ILE A 6 -12.02 -13.91 -14.83
CA ILE A 6 -11.98 -14.32 -13.43
C ILE A 6 -10.52 -14.16 -12.98
N THR A 7 -10.29 -13.18 -12.10
CA THR A 7 -8.99 -13.02 -11.46
C THR A 7 -8.86 -14.12 -10.42
N SER A 8 -7.96 -15.08 -10.61
CA SER A 8 -7.67 -16.08 -9.58
C SER A 8 -7.03 -15.36 -8.38
N ILE A 9 -7.77 -15.23 -7.28
CA ILE A 9 -7.26 -14.59 -6.07
C ILE A 9 -6.55 -15.65 -5.25
N ASP A 10 -5.22 -15.53 -5.15
CA ASP A 10 -4.43 -16.30 -4.21
C ASP A 10 -4.52 -15.65 -2.81
N LEU A 11 -5.28 -16.29 -1.91
CA LEU A 11 -5.44 -15.84 -0.53
C LEU A 11 -4.12 -15.73 0.23
N GLU A 12 -3.16 -16.62 -0.04
CA GLU A 12 -1.85 -16.57 0.60
C GLU A 12 -1.09 -15.32 0.15
N THR A 13 -1.18 -14.97 -1.13
CA THR A 13 -0.66 -13.71 -1.67
C THR A 13 -1.33 -12.49 -1.00
N VAL A 14 -2.66 -12.49 -0.83
CA VAL A 14 -3.37 -11.38 -0.16
C VAL A 14 -2.96 -11.27 1.31
N ARG A 15 -2.93 -12.39 2.04
CA ARG A 15 -2.49 -12.45 3.43
C ARG A 15 -1.05 -11.94 3.57
N SER A 16 -0.15 -12.41 2.71
CA SER A 16 1.26 -11.98 2.68
C SER A 16 1.40 -10.48 2.40
N PHE A 17 0.60 -9.93 1.49
CA PHE A 17 0.58 -8.50 1.23
C PHE A 17 0.15 -7.69 2.46
N VAL A 18 -0.93 -8.12 3.13
CA VAL A 18 -1.42 -7.47 4.36
C VAL A 18 -0.35 -7.50 5.45
N THR A 19 0.26 -8.66 5.71
CA THR A 19 1.20 -8.82 6.84
C THR A 19 2.59 -8.26 6.56
N THR A 20 3.08 -8.40 5.34
CA THR A 20 4.48 -8.10 4.99
C THR A 20 4.65 -6.69 4.46
N TYR A 21 3.59 -6.10 3.90
CA TYR A 21 3.65 -4.76 3.32
C TYR A 21 2.76 -3.76 4.07
N LEU A 22 1.44 -4.00 4.13
CA LEU A 22 0.51 -3.01 4.68
C LEU A 22 0.72 -2.77 6.18
N ALA A 23 0.96 -3.82 6.97
CA ALA A 23 1.17 -3.66 8.41
C ALA A 23 2.47 -2.88 8.75
N PRO A 24 3.65 -3.20 8.17
CA PRO A 24 4.84 -2.37 8.33
C PRO A 24 4.68 -0.95 7.80
N PHE A 25 4.00 -0.79 6.66
CA PHE A 25 3.74 0.53 6.08
C PHE A 25 2.90 1.41 7.02
N SER A 26 1.78 0.87 7.53
CA SER A 26 0.93 1.54 8.52
C SER A 26 1.70 1.89 9.81
N THR A 27 2.61 1.02 10.24
CA THR A 27 3.47 1.29 11.41
C THR A 27 4.43 2.45 11.15
N GLY A 28 5.10 2.46 9.99
CA GLY A 28 5.99 3.55 9.60
C GLY A 28 5.24 4.87 9.42
N LEU A 29 4.04 4.82 8.84
CA LEU A 29 3.20 5.99 8.64
C LEU A 29 2.76 6.60 9.99
N ASN A 30 2.32 5.78 10.95
CA ASN A 30 2.02 6.26 12.31
C ASN A 30 3.23 6.87 13.03
N THR A 31 4.42 6.33 12.79
CA THR A 31 5.67 6.89 13.33
C THR A 31 5.87 8.31 12.80
N HIS A 32 5.76 8.52 11.49
CA HIS A 32 5.89 9.84 10.88
C HIS A 32 4.74 10.78 11.25
N ILE A 33 3.51 10.32 11.38
CA ILE A 33 2.40 11.14 11.89
C ILE A 33 2.76 11.68 13.28
N SER A 34 3.28 10.83 14.16
CA SER A 34 3.68 11.23 15.52
C SER A 34 4.83 12.25 15.51
N GLU A 35 5.80 12.10 14.61
CA GLU A 35 6.89 13.08 14.43
C GLU A 35 6.39 14.45 13.96
N PHE A 36 5.33 14.45 13.15
CA PHE A 36 4.73 15.66 12.60
C PHE A 36 3.53 16.18 13.39
N GLU A 37 3.14 15.52 14.49
CA GLU A 37 1.99 15.88 15.32
C GLU A 37 2.07 17.34 15.80
N TYR A 38 3.29 17.82 16.06
CA TYR A 38 3.60 19.21 16.42
C TYR A 38 3.21 20.25 15.36
N TYR A 39 3.01 19.82 14.11
CA TYR A 39 2.56 20.66 12.99
C TYR A 39 1.06 20.46 12.69
N GLY A 40 0.34 19.68 13.51
CA GLY A 40 -1.09 19.45 13.36
C GLY A 40 -1.94 20.68 13.67
N GLU A 41 -3.20 20.64 13.20
CA GLU A 41 -4.16 21.71 13.45
C GLU A 41 -4.34 21.97 14.96
N GLY A 42 -4.28 23.24 15.36
CA GLY A 42 -4.55 23.65 16.74
C GLY A 42 -3.38 23.50 17.72
N GLN A 43 -2.18 23.13 17.26
CA GLN A 43 -0.99 23.16 18.11
C GLN A 43 -0.27 24.51 18.06
N ASP A 44 -0.29 25.24 19.18
CA ASP A 44 0.58 26.40 19.44
C ASP A 44 1.99 25.91 19.83
N GLY A 45 2.66 25.19 18.93
CA GLY A 45 4.04 24.76 19.11
C GLY A 45 5.04 25.89 18.80
N PRO A 46 6.26 25.88 19.39
CA PRO A 46 7.28 26.87 19.06
C PRO A 46 7.71 26.65 17.60
N HIS A 47 7.10 27.40 16.68
CA HIS A 47 7.44 27.43 15.26
C HIS A 47 8.95 27.45 15.08
N VAL A 48 9.45 26.75 14.05
CA VAL A 48 10.85 26.91 13.61
C VAL A 48 11.06 28.40 13.37
N ARG A 49 11.67 29.08 14.35
CA ARG A 49 11.91 30.52 14.28
C ARG A 49 13.07 30.71 13.33
N ILE A 50 12.77 30.72 12.04
CA ILE A 50 13.65 31.24 11.01
C ILE A 50 13.76 32.75 11.28
N GLY A 51 14.51 33.13 12.30
CA GLY A 51 14.65 34.51 12.76
C GLY A 51 13.49 35.09 13.57
N ASN A 52 13.71 36.30 14.06
CA ASN A 52 12.67 37.11 14.71
C ASN A 52 11.99 37.99 13.65
N PRO A 53 10.70 37.78 13.33
CA PRO A 53 10.00 38.55 12.31
C PRO A 53 9.91 40.04 12.61
N SER A 54 10.00 40.44 13.89
CA SER A 54 10.05 41.84 14.32
C SER A 54 11.35 42.55 13.93
N HIS A 55 12.40 41.79 13.59
CA HIS A 55 13.69 42.31 13.14
C HIS A 55 14.03 41.94 11.69
N LEU A 56 13.47 40.82 11.19
CA LEU A 56 13.69 40.35 9.82
C LEU A 56 12.37 39.82 9.22
N PRO A 57 11.56 40.70 8.60
CA PRO A 57 10.24 40.32 8.08
C PRO A 57 10.27 39.16 7.07
N GLU A 58 11.30 39.09 6.22
CA GLU A 58 11.49 38.01 5.23
C GLU A 58 11.60 36.63 5.89
N ALA A 59 12.21 36.59 7.08
CA ALA A 59 12.40 35.38 7.86
C ALA A 59 11.06 34.89 8.43
N GLY A 60 10.18 35.82 8.83
CA GLY A 60 8.79 35.53 9.18
C GLY A 60 7.96 34.98 8.02
N ILE A 61 8.09 35.57 6.83
CA ILE A 61 7.41 35.09 5.62
C ILE A 61 7.87 33.66 5.29
N LEU A 62 9.18 33.40 5.38
CA LEU A 62 9.72 32.08 5.12
C LEU A 62 9.25 31.05 6.15
N GLY A 63 9.27 31.40 7.44
CA GLY A 63 8.74 30.56 8.53
C GLY A 63 7.29 30.16 8.29
N GLY A 64 6.42 31.13 7.99
CA GLY A 64 5.00 30.84 7.71
C GLY A 64 4.76 29.93 6.50
N ARG A 65 5.63 30.00 5.47
CA ARG A 65 5.59 29.06 4.34
C ARG A 65 5.99 27.65 4.72
N PHE A 66 7.01 27.50 5.57
CA PHE A 66 7.39 26.19 6.11
C PHE A 66 6.29 25.62 6.99
N ASP A 67 5.71 26.41 7.90
CA ASP A 67 4.60 25.96 8.74
C ASP A 67 3.41 25.47 7.91
N THR A 68 3.02 26.25 6.89
CA THR A 68 1.94 25.85 5.95
C THR A 68 2.27 24.53 5.25
N SER A 69 3.52 24.36 4.83
CA SER A 69 3.95 23.16 4.11
C SER A 69 3.99 21.93 5.02
N LEU A 70 4.43 22.10 6.27
CA LEU A 70 4.52 21.02 7.26
C LEU A 70 3.13 20.61 7.76
N LEU A 71 2.21 21.56 7.94
CA LEU A 71 0.81 21.28 8.22
C LEU A 71 0.16 20.47 7.08
N ALA A 72 0.43 20.85 5.83
CA ALA A 72 -0.05 20.10 4.66
C ALA A 72 0.50 18.66 4.67
N VAL A 73 1.81 18.48 4.90
CA VAL A 73 2.42 17.14 5.01
C VAL A 73 1.75 16.31 6.10
N HIS A 74 1.59 16.86 7.31
CA HIS A 74 0.93 16.15 8.41
C HIS A 74 -0.50 15.71 8.05
N THR A 75 -1.26 16.61 7.42
CA THR A 75 -2.64 16.33 6.98
C THR A 75 -2.69 15.20 5.95
N GLU A 76 -1.80 15.21 4.96
CA GLU A 76 -1.73 14.16 3.94
C GLU A 76 -1.32 12.80 4.56
N LEU A 77 -0.42 12.80 5.54
CA LEU A 77 -0.04 11.56 6.24
C LEU A 77 -1.22 10.95 7.01
N ILE A 78 -2.04 11.76 7.68
CA ILE A 78 -3.27 11.31 8.34
C ILE A 78 -4.24 10.73 7.32
N GLY A 79 -4.50 11.44 6.22
CA GLY A 79 -5.41 10.96 5.18
C GLY A 79 -4.97 9.63 4.55
N LEU A 80 -3.66 9.47 4.34
CA LEU A 80 -3.09 8.22 3.86
C LEU A 80 -3.26 7.08 4.89
N GLN A 81 -3.10 7.36 6.19
CA GLN A 81 -3.27 6.36 7.24
C GLN A 81 -4.71 5.85 7.30
N GLU A 82 -5.69 6.75 7.13
CA GLU A 82 -7.11 6.38 7.05
C GLU A 82 -7.41 5.53 5.80
N GLU A 83 -6.81 5.85 4.66
CA GLU A 83 -6.99 5.07 3.44
C GLU A 83 -6.38 3.66 3.56
N VAL A 84 -5.16 3.56 4.08
CA VAL A 84 -4.49 2.27 4.35
C VAL A 84 -5.30 1.43 5.32
N GLY A 85 -5.85 2.04 6.37
CA GLY A 85 -6.75 1.37 7.32
C GLY A 85 -7.99 0.79 6.62
N ARG A 86 -8.70 1.62 5.84
CA ARG A 86 -9.89 1.17 5.08
C ARG A 86 -9.58 0.04 4.09
N ILE A 87 -8.44 0.10 3.40
CA ILE A 87 -8.01 -0.97 2.49
C ILE A 87 -7.74 -2.26 3.26
N THR A 88 -7.02 -2.16 4.38
CA THR A 88 -6.67 -3.31 5.23
C THR A 88 -7.94 -3.99 5.78
N ASP A 89 -8.89 -3.20 6.28
CA ASP A 89 -10.17 -3.71 6.80
C ASP A 89 -10.99 -4.42 5.72
N ARG A 90 -11.03 -3.86 4.51
CA ARG A 90 -11.72 -4.48 3.37
C ARG A 90 -11.06 -5.79 2.94
N LEU A 91 -9.73 -5.84 2.89
CA LEU A 91 -9.01 -7.07 2.56
C LEU A 91 -9.25 -8.16 3.61
N ASN A 92 -9.16 -7.83 4.90
CA ASN A 92 -9.43 -8.76 5.98
C ASN A 92 -10.88 -9.26 5.96
N SER A 93 -11.85 -8.36 5.76
CA SER A 93 -13.27 -8.73 5.67
C SER A 93 -13.52 -9.68 4.50
N ASN A 94 -12.95 -9.40 3.33
CA ASN A 94 -13.09 -10.26 2.16
C ASN A 94 -12.43 -11.64 2.37
N MET A 95 -11.27 -11.68 3.05
CA MET A 95 -10.63 -12.95 3.41
C MET A 95 -11.49 -13.78 4.36
N LEU A 96 -12.12 -13.16 5.36
CA LEU A 96 -13.03 -13.85 6.28
C LEU A 96 -14.25 -14.41 5.56
N VAL A 97 -14.83 -13.65 4.63
CA VAL A 97 -15.94 -14.15 3.80
C VAL A 97 -15.48 -15.33 2.94
N PHE A 98 -14.29 -15.27 2.34
CA PHE A 98 -13.78 -16.39 1.56
C PHE A 98 -13.58 -17.64 2.43
N LEU A 99 -12.94 -17.50 3.60
CA LEU A 99 -12.75 -18.61 4.54
C LEU A 99 -14.09 -19.20 5.01
N GLY A 100 -15.09 -18.36 5.25
CA GLY A 100 -16.45 -18.80 5.58
C GLY A 100 -17.10 -19.60 4.44
N LEU A 101 -16.91 -19.19 3.19
CA LEU A 101 -17.36 -19.98 2.02
C LEU A 101 -16.63 -21.32 1.90
N GLU A 102 -15.33 -21.38 2.26
CA GLU A 102 -14.58 -22.65 2.30
C GLU A 102 -15.10 -23.58 3.42
N GLU A 103 -15.39 -23.03 4.60
CA GLU A 103 -15.85 -23.79 5.77
C GLU A 103 -17.32 -24.23 5.66
N ASP A 104 -18.23 -23.36 5.22
CA ASP A 104 -19.67 -23.63 5.17
C ASP A 104 -20.07 -24.58 4.03
N GLU A 105 -19.28 -24.67 2.94
CA GLU A 105 -19.63 -25.51 1.78
C GLU A 105 -18.94 -26.88 1.75
N GLU A 106 -18.04 -27.25 2.67
CA GLU A 106 -17.23 -28.50 2.59
C GLU A 106 -16.66 -28.73 1.16
N LEU A 107 -16.43 -27.64 0.41
CA LEU A 107 -15.94 -27.71 -0.96
C LEU A 107 -14.50 -28.17 -0.88
N THR A 108 -14.27 -29.42 -1.29
CA THR A 108 -12.91 -29.92 -1.45
C THR A 108 -12.12 -28.91 -2.27
N ALA A 109 -10.85 -28.63 -1.94
CA ALA A 109 -10.03 -27.62 -2.64
C ALA A 109 -10.03 -27.80 -4.18
N ALA A 110 -10.29 -29.02 -4.66
CA ALA A 110 -10.50 -29.35 -6.07
C ALA A 110 -11.79 -28.76 -6.69
N GLN A 111 -12.88 -28.64 -5.92
CA GLN A 111 -14.13 -27.99 -6.34
C GLN A 111 -14.01 -26.46 -6.32
N LEU A 112 -13.32 -25.89 -5.32
CA LEU A 112 -12.94 -24.47 -5.31
C LEU A 112 -12.07 -24.10 -6.50
N LEU A 113 -11.08 -24.92 -6.86
CA LEU A 113 -10.28 -24.74 -8.09
C LEU A 113 -11.11 -24.81 -9.38
N SER A 114 -12.22 -25.56 -9.39
CA SER A 114 -13.12 -25.62 -10.55
C SER A 114 -14.05 -24.41 -10.66
N ILE A 115 -14.34 -23.74 -9.53
CA ILE A 115 -15.14 -22.50 -9.46
C ILE A 115 -14.24 -21.27 -9.71
N ILE A 116 -13.03 -21.27 -9.17
CA ILE A 116 -12.03 -20.18 -9.28
C ILE A 116 -11.25 -20.27 -10.60
N GLY A 117 -11.26 -21.43 -11.25
CA GLY A 117 -10.53 -21.71 -12.49
C GLY A 117 -9.08 -22.08 -12.19
N SER A 118 -8.73 -23.34 -12.46
CA SER A 118 -7.34 -23.80 -12.40
C SER A 118 -6.45 -22.94 -13.31
N PRO A 119 -5.24 -22.54 -12.88
CA PRO A 119 -4.27 -21.96 -13.78
C PRO A 119 -3.98 -23.01 -14.85
N SER A 120 -4.51 -22.79 -16.06
CA SER A 120 -4.09 -23.56 -17.21
C SER A 120 -2.60 -23.33 -17.36
N ALA A 121 -1.83 -24.38 -17.12
CA ALA A 121 -0.43 -24.43 -17.49
C ALA A 121 -0.34 -24.23 -19.00
N THR A 122 -0.21 -22.98 -19.42
CA THR A 122 0.15 -22.62 -20.80
C THR A 122 1.41 -21.76 -20.72
N GLY A 123 2.51 -22.46 -20.57
CA GLY A 123 3.86 -21.92 -20.57
C GLY A 123 4.86 -22.99 -20.99
N ASP A 124 4.50 -23.79 -22.00
CA ASP A 124 5.44 -24.64 -22.72
C ASP A 124 6.40 -23.70 -23.47
N ARG A 125 7.40 -23.20 -22.75
CA ARG A 125 8.50 -22.42 -23.32
C ARG A 125 9.49 -23.44 -23.89
N PRO A 126 9.71 -23.48 -25.22
CA PRO A 126 10.79 -24.28 -25.76
C PRO A 126 12.12 -23.80 -25.16
N PRO A 127 13.09 -24.70 -24.90
CA PRO A 127 14.38 -24.29 -24.37
C PRO A 127 15.03 -23.24 -25.29
N PRO A 128 15.78 -22.28 -24.74
CA PRO A 128 16.44 -21.26 -25.54
C PRO A 128 17.35 -21.92 -26.58
N ALA A 129 17.18 -21.53 -27.84
CA ALA A 129 18.01 -22.00 -28.94
C ALA A 129 19.49 -21.69 -28.65
N SER A 130 20.35 -22.70 -28.82
CA SER A 130 21.80 -22.57 -28.70
C SER A 130 22.34 -21.44 -29.60
N PRO A 131 23.32 -20.66 -29.14
CA PRO A 131 23.89 -19.57 -29.92
C PRO A 131 24.54 -20.11 -31.22
N PRO A 132 24.50 -19.32 -32.32
CA PRO A 132 25.09 -19.73 -33.60
C PRO A 132 26.63 -19.86 -33.49
N PRO A 133 27.25 -20.73 -34.31
CA PRO A 133 28.69 -20.93 -34.27
C PRO A 133 29.43 -19.64 -34.67
N ALA A 134 30.43 -19.26 -33.89
CA ALA A 134 31.32 -18.16 -34.19
C ALA A 134 32.00 -18.42 -35.55
N THR A 135 31.70 -17.58 -36.54
CA THR A 135 32.38 -17.59 -37.83
C THR A 135 33.69 -16.82 -37.64
N GLY A 136 34.81 -17.50 -37.82
CA GLY A 136 36.14 -16.94 -37.67
C GLY A 136 36.43 -15.83 -38.69
N ALA A 137 37.27 -14.89 -38.25
CA ALA A 137 38.12 -14.04 -39.07
C ALA A 137 39.44 -13.85 -38.31
#